data_AF-A0A8E7DN66-F1
#
_entry.id   AF-A0A8E7DN66-F1
#
_cell.length_a   1.000
_cell.length_b   1.000
_cell.length_c   1.000
_cell.angle_alpha   90.00
_cell.angle_beta   90.00
_cell.angle_gamma   90.00
#
_symmetry.space_group_name_H-M   'P 1'
#
loop_
_entity.id
_entity.type
_entity.pdbx_description
1 polymer ?
#
loop_
_entity_poly.entity_id
_entity_poly.type
_entity_poly.pdbx_seq_one_letter_code
_entity_poly.pdbx_strand_id
1 'polypeptide(L)' 'MDGIKKAVFTKKSSRLWEKNQYTSNVESGSTRTYIKHWVELSFGVKVLTMNSHRLSKRVEK' A
#
# COMPACT_ATOMS: atom_id res chain seq x y z
N MET A 1 6.17 -1.57 13.93
CA MET A 1 5.67 -2.45 12.85
C MET A 1 4.31 -1.90 12.43
N ASP A 2 4.22 -0.59 12.16
CA ASP A 2 2.94 0.17 12.25
C ASP A 2 2.52 0.83 10.92
N GLY A 3 3.35 0.73 9.88
CA GLY A 3 3.13 1.41 8.61
C GLY A 3 2.08 0.74 7.71
N ILE A 4 1.99 -0.59 7.72
CA ILE A 4 1.06 -1.35 6.88
C ILE A 4 -0.01 -2.00 7.75
N LYS A 5 -1.25 -1.54 7.61
CA LYS A 5 -2.40 -2.04 8.37
C LYS A 5 -2.98 -3.32 7.79
N LYS A 6 -3.12 -3.41 6.46
CA LYS A 6 -3.81 -4.55 5.83
C LYS A 6 -3.49 -4.68 4.34
N ALA A 7 -3.30 -5.89 3.84
CA ALA A 7 -3.28 -6.18 2.41
C ALA A 7 -4.69 -6.09 1.81
N VAL A 8 -4.83 -5.52 0.61
CA VAL A 8 -6.13 -5.38 -0.06
C VAL A 8 -6.37 -6.58 -0.97
N PHE A 9 -7.38 -7.39 -0.66
CA PHE A 9 -7.77 -8.56 -1.45
C PHE A 9 -9.06 -8.30 -2.23
N THR A 10 -8.91 -8.01 -3.52
CA THR A 10 -9.99 -7.75 -4.47
C THR A 10 -9.59 -8.33 -5.82
N LYS A 11 -10.56 -8.59 -6.72
CA LYS A 11 -10.26 -9.04 -8.09
C LYS A 11 -9.26 -8.11 -8.82
N LYS A 12 -9.38 -6.79 -8.56
CA LYS A 12 -8.45 -5.80 -9.10
C LYS A 12 -7.03 -5.98 -8.56
N SER A 13 -6.86 -6.17 -7.25
CA SER A 13 -5.53 -6.34 -6.66
C SER A 13 -4.89 -7.66 -7.03
N SER A 14 -5.65 -8.75 -7.20
CA SER A 14 -5.13 -10.01 -7.76
C SER A 14 -4.54 -9.81 -9.16
N ARG A 15 -5.26 -9.10 -10.05
CA ARG A 15 -4.78 -8.79 -11.40
C ARG A 15 -3.55 -7.86 -11.41
N LEU A 16 -3.44 -6.97 -10.42
CA LEU A 16 -2.25 -6.11 -10.26
C LEU A 16 -1.06 -6.90 -9.72
N TRP A 17 -1.32 -7.88 -8.85
CA TRP A 17 -0.30 -8.73 -8.26
C TRP A 17 0.41 -9.58 -9.32
N GLU A 18 -0.32 -10.12 -10.29
CA GLU A 18 0.25 -10.79 -11.48
C GLU A 18 1.24 -9.90 -12.26
N LYS A 19 1.12 -8.58 -12.14
CA LYS A 19 2.01 -7.57 -12.76
C LYS A 19 3.06 -7.02 -11.79
N ASN A 20 3.31 -7.68 -10.67
CA ASN A 20 4.21 -7.23 -9.59
C ASN A 20 3.82 -5.87 -8.99
N GLN A 21 2.53 -5.51 -9.04
CA GLN A 21 2.00 -4.34 -8.35
C GLN A 21 1.22 -4.76 -7.11
N TYR A 22 1.60 -4.18 -5.97
CA TYR A 22 1.05 -4.52 -4.67
C TYR A 22 0.20 -3.38 -4.12
N THR A 23 -0.87 -3.71 -3.42
CA THR A 23 -1.79 -2.72 -2.83
C THR A 23 -2.03 -3.05 -1.36
N SER A 24 -1.68 -2.11 -0.50
CA SER A 24 -1.81 -2.25 0.95
C SER A 24 -2.37 -0.96 1.56
N ASN A 25 -3.19 -1.12 2.58
CA ASN A 25 -3.65 -0.01 3.42
C ASN A 25 -2.55 0.34 4.41
N VAL A 26 -2.26 1.64 4.51
CA VAL A 26 -1.27 2.21 5.41
C VAL A 26 -1.94 3.15 6.41
N GLU A 27 -1.24 3.52 7.47
CA GLU A 27 -1.73 4.54 8.39
C GLU A 27 -1.85 5.91 7.69
N SER A 28 -2.93 6.64 7.98
CA SER A 28 -3.24 7.92 7.33
C SER A 28 -2.21 9.02 7.60
N GLY A 29 -1.38 8.87 8.63
CA GLY A 29 -0.28 9.79 8.95
C GLY A 29 1.06 9.44 8.31
N SER A 30 1.16 8.33 7.57
CA SER A 30 2.44 7.88 7.00
C SER A 30 2.78 8.61 5.69
N THR A 31 4.00 9.12 5.60
CA THR A 31 4.54 9.74 4.38
C THR A 31 4.93 8.67 3.36
N ARG A 32 4.80 9.00 2.07
CA ARG A 32 5.20 8.09 0.97
C ARG A 32 6.64 7.60 1.09
N THR A 33 7.59 8.51 1.36
CA THR A 33 9.02 8.17 1.48
C THR A 33 9.29 7.19 2.62
N TYR A 34 8.61 7.37 3.76
CA TYR A 34 8.72 6.46 4.90
C TYR A 34 8.25 5.05 4.55
N ILE A 35 7.07 4.92 3.92
CA ILE A 35 6.54 3.62 3.52
C ILE A 35 7.43 2.96 2.47
N LYS A 36 7.91 3.72 1.49
CA LYS A 36 8.85 3.22 0.48
C LYS A 36 10.09 2.63 1.15
N HIS A 37 10.77 3.42 1.98
CA HIS A 37 11.99 3.00 2.66
C HIS A 37 11.76 1.77 3.56
N TRP A 38 10.63 1.73 4.27
CA TRP A 38 10.26 0.59 5.09
C TRP A 38 10.07 -0.69 4.26
N VAL A 39 9.40 -0.61 3.11
CA VAL A 39 9.20 -1.77 2.21
C VAL A 39 10.55 -2.23 1.64
N GLU A 40 11.40 -1.31 1.22
CA GLU A 40 12.71 -1.64 0.68
C GLU A 40 13.60 -2.36 1.71
N LEU A 41 13.63 -1.86 2.96
CA LEU A 41 14.38 -2.50 4.04
C LEU A 41 13.79 -3.84 4.50
N SER A 42 12.46 -3.93 4.63
CA SER A 42 11.81 -5.11 5.22
C SER A 42 11.85 -6.32 4.30
N PHE A 43 11.77 -6.09 2.98
CA PHE A 43 11.73 -7.17 1.98
C PHE A 43 13.00 -7.27 1.14
N GLY A 44 13.97 -6.36 1.31
CA GLY A 44 15.20 -6.34 0.51
C GLY A 44 14.95 -6.08 -0.98
N VAL A 45 13.88 -5.34 -1.31
CA VAL A 45 13.47 -5.05 -2.69
C VAL A 45 13.71 -3.57 -3.03
N LYS A 46 13.73 -3.23 -4.32
CA LYS A 46 13.75 -1.85 -4.79
C LYS A 46 12.37 -1.44 -5.28
N VAL A 47 11.78 -0.41 -4.66
CA VAL A 47 10.47 0.11 -5.07
C VAL A 47 10.66 1.15 -6.17
N LEU A 48 10.27 0.79 -7.39
CA LEU A 48 10.42 1.66 -8.57
C LEU A 48 9.48 2.86 -8.52
N THR A 49 8.19 2.60 -8.32
CA THR A 49 7.14 3.62 -8.29
C THR A 49 6.21 3.35 -7.12
N MET A 50 5.67 4.41 -6.51
CA MET A 50 4.75 4.24 -5.41
C MET A 50 3.62 5.26 -5.49
N ASN A 51 2.40 4.73 -5.49
CA ASN A 51 1.17 5.50 -5.51
C ASN A 51 0.48 5.41 -4.15
N SER A 52 -0.22 6.47 -3.77
CA SER A 52 -1.05 6.50 -2.57
C SER A 52 -2.38 7.16 -2.88
N HIS A 53 -3.42 6.73 -2.18
CA HIS A 53 -4.76 7.28 -2.28
C HIS A 53 -5.39 7.32 -0.89
N ARG A 54 -6.07 8.43 -0.57
CA ARG A 54 -6.82 8.56 0.68
C ARG A 54 -8.29 8.32 0.39
N LEU A 55 -8.82 7.21 0.89
CA LEU A 55 -10.24 6.88 0.77
C LEU A 55 -11.07 7.90 1.55
N SER A 56 -12.13 8.40 0.93
CA SER A 56 -13.17 9.10 1.67
C SER A 56 -13.92 8.10 2.55
N LYS A 57 -14.36 8.54 3.73
CA LYS A 57 -15.22 7.71 4.58
C LYS A 57 -16.54 7.49 3.84
N ARG A 58 -17.01 6.24 3.80
CA ARG A 58 -18.37 5.94 3.34
C ARG A 58 -19.32 6.59 4.33
N VAL A 59 -20.20 7.47 3.86
CA VAL A 59 -21.35 7.92 4.64
C VAL A 59 -22.43 6.87 4.37
N GLU A 60 -22.73 6.04 5.37
CA GLU A 60 -23.95 5.22 5.33
C GLU A 60 -25.13 6.18 5.52
N LYS A 61 -26.05 6.16 4.55
CA LYS A 61 -27.34 6.87 4.59
C LYS A 61 -28.42 5.93 5.10
#